data_AF-A0A396JFP1-F1
#
_entry.id   AF-A0A396JFP1-F1
#
_cell.length_a   1.000
_cell.length_b   1.000
_cell.length_c   1.000
_cell.angle_alpha   90.00
_cell.angle_beta   90.00
_cell.angle_gamma   90.00
#
_symmetry.space_group_name_H-M   'P 1'
#
loop_
_entity.id
_entity.type
_entity.pdbx_description
1 polymer ?
#
loop_
_entity_poly.entity_id
_entity_poly.type
_entity_poly.pdbx_seq_one_letter_code
_entity_poly.pdbx_strand_id
1 'polypeptide(L)'
;MDLMRAVIIGAEGTPYHDGLFFFDVYFPPGYPNGPPRYQVHYHSGGLRLNPNLYACGKVCLSLLNTWSGDKNQMWTPGVSTMLQVLVSIQILILNAKPYFNEPGWAPSKGTPGGEASSLQYNENTFILSLKTMMYMIRKPPKNFEDLVVGHFYSRAHDILRSCKAYTEGVQVGCLAKGGVQDVDEGEGKCSR
;
A
#
# COMPACT_ATOMS: atom_id res chain seq x y z
N MET A 1 25.34 -6.07 9.15
CA MET A 1 24.90 -5.87 7.74
C MET A 1 23.55 -5.22 7.89
N ASP A 2 23.46 -3.92 7.67
CA ASP A 2 22.42 -3.10 8.33
C ASP A 2 21.45 -2.46 7.33
N LEU A 3 21.45 -2.93 6.08
CA LEU A 3 20.56 -2.45 5.02
C LEU A 3 19.76 -3.62 4.46
N MET A 4 18.46 -3.40 4.29
CA MET A 4 17.53 -4.32 3.64
C MET A 4 16.72 -3.55 2.61
N ARG A 5 16.50 -4.15 1.44
CA ARG A 5 15.49 -3.70 0.48
C ARG A 5 14.36 -4.72 0.44
N ALA A 6 13.14 -4.23 0.59
CA ALA A 6 11.92 -5.01 0.45
C ALA A 6 11.09 -4.51 -0.72
N VAL A 7 10.36 -5.41 -1.36
CA VAL A 7 9.36 -5.09 -2.37
C VAL A 7 8.03 -5.68 -1.94
N ILE A 8 6.97 -4.90 -2.03
CA ILE A 8 5.60 -5.35 -1.81
C ILE A 8 4.86 -5.26 -3.14
N ILE A 9 4.20 -6.34 -3.53
CA ILE A 9 3.30 -6.35 -4.68
C ILE A 9 1.93 -5.88 -4.17
N GLY A 10 1.34 -4.89 -4.82
CA GLY A 10 0.00 -4.43 -4.47
C GLY A 10 -1.03 -5.54 -4.65
N ALA A 11 -1.87 -5.73 -3.64
CA ALA A 11 -2.83 -6.81 -3.61
C ALA A 11 -4.02 -6.55 -4.56
N GLU A 12 -4.60 -7.64 -5.09
CA GLU A 12 -5.92 -7.60 -5.72
C GLU A 12 -6.95 -7.00 -4.76
N GLY A 13 -8.01 -6.37 -5.28
CA GLY A 13 -8.98 -5.66 -4.43
C GLY A 13 -8.58 -4.24 -4.02
N THR A 14 -7.37 -3.79 -4.36
CA THR A 14 -6.84 -2.47 -3.94
C THR A 14 -6.48 -1.60 -5.15
N PRO A 15 -6.48 -0.26 -5.04
CA PRO A 15 -6.00 0.60 -6.12
C PRO A 15 -4.49 0.46 -6.41
N TYR A 16 -3.79 -0.37 -5.62
CA TYR A 16 -2.36 -0.66 -5.76
C TYR A 16 -2.09 -1.92 -6.57
N HIS A 17 -3.11 -2.69 -6.94
CA HIS A 17 -2.97 -4.02 -7.52
C HIS A 17 -1.93 -4.07 -8.65
N ASP A 18 -1.14 -5.13 -8.68
CA ASP A 18 -0.03 -5.37 -9.62
C ASP A 18 1.13 -4.37 -9.56
N GLY A 19 1.06 -3.32 -8.73
CA GLY A 19 2.15 -2.37 -8.54
C GLY A 19 3.30 -2.97 -7.74
N LEU A 20 4.53 -2.53 -8.01
CA LEU A 20 5.71 -2.87 -7.22
C LEU A 20 6.11 -1.68 -6.34
N PHE A 21 6.08 -1.88 -5.02
CA PHE A 21 6.39 -0.84 -4.03
C PHE A 21 7.67 -1.20 -3.28
N PHE A 22 8.74 -0.44 -3.54
CA PHE A 22 10.06 -0.68 -2.95
C PHE A 22 10.30 0.14 -1.70
N PHE A 23 10.89 -0.50 -0.69
CA PHE A 23 11.24 0.07 0.60
C PHE A 23 12.69 -0.25 0.94
N ASP A 24 13.49 0.77 1.22
CA ASP A 24 14.82 0.62 1.81
C ASP A 24 14.74 0.79 3.33
N VAL A 25 15.41 -0.09 4.06
CA VAL A 25 15.44 -0.11 5.51
C VAL A 25 16.88 -0.08 5.99
N TYR A 26 17.18 0.89 6.85
CA TYR A 26 18.41 0.89 7.63
C TYR A 26 18.14 0.44 9.08
N PHE A 27 18.90 -0.53 9.56
CA PHE A 27 18.82 -1.01 10.95
C PHE A 27 19.82 -0.23 11.80
N PRO A 28 19.36 0.70 12.67
CA PRO A 28 20.28 1.49 13.49
C PRO A 28 20.95 0.61 14.57
N PRO A 29 22.07 1.04 15.17
CA PRO A 29 22.77 0.27 16.22
C PRO A 29 21.92 -0.15 17.42
N GLY A 30 20.80 0.54 17.67
CA GLY A 30 19.84 0.20 18.74
C GLY A 30 18.78 -0.83 18.35
N TYR A 31 18.76 -1.33 17.11
CA TYR A 31 17.84 -2.38 16.69
C TYR A 31 18.28 -3.74 17.28
N PRO A 32 17.36 -4.61 17.75
CA PRO A 32 15.90 -4.48 17.77
C PRO A 32 15.31 -3.88 19.07
N ASN A 33 16.12 -3.31 19.96
CA ASN A 33 15.64 -2.67 21.20
C ASN A 33 14.78 -1.42 20.91
N GLY A 34 14.88 -0.86 19.71
CA GLY A 34 13.94 0.11 19.18
C GLY A 34 13.65 -0.17 17.70
N PRO A 35 12.60 0.46 17.13
CA PRO A 35 12.29 0.29 15.72
C PRO A 35 13.34 0.97 14.83
N PRO A 36 13.40 0.63 13.53
CA PRO A 36 14.13 1.41 12.52
C PRO A 36 13.41 2.75 12.24
N ARG A 37 13.30 3.61 13.26
CA ARG A 37 12.54 4.86 13.26
C ARG A 37 13.15 5.86 12.27
N TYR A 38 12.34 6.35 11.34
CA TYR A 38 12.76 7.20 10.21
C TYR A 38 13.76 6.53 9.25
N GLN A 39 13.99 5.23 9.37
CA GLN A 39 14.94 4.49 8.55
C GLN A 39 14.26 3.61 7.49
N VAL A 40 12.94 3.66 7.38
CA VAL A 40 12.17 3.02 6.30
C VAL A 40 11.84 4.08 5.25
N HIS A 41 12.37 3.90 4.05
CA HIS A 41 12.24 4.82 2.93
C HIS A 41 11.51 4.17 1.75
N TYR A 42 10.36 4.73 1.39
CA TYR A 42 9.59 4.35 0.21
C TYR A 42 10.14 5.04 -1.04
N HIS A 43 10.34 4.28 -2.11
CA HIS A 43 10.73 4.80 -3.42
C HIS A 43 9.55 5.48 -4.11
N SER A 44 9.24 6.72 -3.69
CA SER A 44 8.04 7.45 -4.09
C SER A 44 8.06 8.00 -5.51
N GLY A 45 9.24 8.25 -6.08
CA GLY A 45 9.37 8.99 -7.34
C GLY A 45 8.75 10.40 -7.31
N GLY A 46 8.62 11.00 -6.12
CA GLY A 46 7.96 12.29 -5.91
C GLY A 46 6.42 12.23 -5.89
N LEU A 47 5.82 11.04 -5.93
CA LEU A 47 4.36 10.86 -5.91
C LEU A 47 3.87 10.56 -4.48
N ARG A 48 2.70 11.11 -4.13
CA ARG A 48 2.01 10.81 -2.86
C ARG A 48 0.85 9.85 -3.13
N LEU A 49 1.11 8.55 -3.05
CA LEU A 49 0.12 7.51 -3.34
C LEU A 49 -0.83 7.21 -2.18
N ASN A 50 -0.42 7.52 -0.96
CA ASN A 50 -1.18 7.21 0.25
C ASN A 50 -0.96 8.31 1.30
N PRO A 51 -1.91 8.57 2.22
CA PRO A 51 -1.69 9.51 3.32
C PRO A 51 -0.45 9.17 4.16
N ASN A 52 -0.11 7.88 4.27
CA ASN A 52 1.06 7.39 5.01
C ASN A 52 2.32 7.15 4.15
N LEU A 53 2.26 7.35 2.82
CA LEU A 53 3.40 7.27 1.91
C LEU A 53 3.66 8.64 1.27
N TYR A 54 4.64 9.35 1.83
CA TYR A 54 4.89 10.74 1.47
C TYR A 54 5.66 10.83 0.15
N ALA A 55 5.49 11.95 -0.56
CA ALA A 55 6.23 12.24 -1.79
C ALA A 55 7.76 12.26 -1.58
N CYS A 56 8.24 12.54 -0.36
CA CYS A 56 9.66 12.47 -0.01
C CYS A 56 10.14 11.06 0.39
N GLY A 57 9.28 10.04 0.33
CA GLY A 57 9.58 8.66 0.69
C GLY A 57 9.45 8.33 2.18
N LYS A 58 9.02 9.28 3.02
CA LYS A 58 8.69 9.00 4.43
C LYS A 58 7.49 8.05 4.53
N VAL A 59 7.64 7.02 5.35
CA VAL A 59 6.56 6.07 5.70
C VAL A 59 6.07 6.37 7.12
N CYS A 60 4.75 6.50 7.27
CA CYS A 60 4.11 6.67 8.57
C CYS A 60 3.46 5.37 9.03
N LEU A 61 3.92 4.83 10.17
CA LEU A 61 3.37 3.64 10.80
C LEU A 61 3.62 3.69 12.31
N SER A 62 2.63 3.28 13.12
CA SER A 62 2.74 3.27 14.58
C SER A 62 3.87 2.37 15.06
N LEU A 63 4.05 1.19 14.45
CA LEU A 63 5.15 0.26 14.73
C LEU A 63 6.54 0.87 14.46
N LEU A 64 6.63 1.91 13.63
CA LEU A 64 7.87 2.64 13.38
C LEU A 64 8.04 3.86 14.31
N ASN A 65 7.11 4.09 15.24
CA ASN A 65 7.00 5.29 16.07
C ASN A 65 7.01 6.59 15.24
N THR A 66 6.41 6.54 14.05
CA THR A 66 6.25 7.69 13.14
C THR A 66 4.80 8.14 13.00
N TRP A 67 3.88 7.42 13.65
CA TRP A 67 2.46 7.67 13.69
C TRP A 67 1.92 7.39 15.08
N SER A 68 0.83 8.06 15.46
CA SER A 68 0.13 7.79 16.72
C SER A 68 -0.55 6.42 16.69
N GLY A 69 -0.55 5.72 17.81
CA GLY A 69 -1.23 4.44 17.96
C GLY A 69 -1.30 4.04 19.43
N ASP A 70 -2.11 3.03 19.74
CA ASP A 70 -2.18 2.46 21.08
C ASP A 70 -0.83 1.84 21.46
N LYS A 71 -0.56 1.70 22.77
CA LYS A 71 0.70 1.11 23.26
C LYS A 71 1.00 -0.25 22.62
N ASN A 72 -0.04 -1.04 22.36
CA ASN A 72 0.07 -2.38 21.76
C ASN A 72 0.35 -2.34 20.24
N GLN A 73 0.22 -1.18 19.60
CA GLN A 73 0.52 -0.94 18.18
C GLN A 73 1.90 -0.30 17.97
N MET A 74 2.61 0.02 19.05
CA MET A 74 3.95 0.59 19.03
C MET A 74 5.00 -0.52 19.08
N TRP A 75 6.25 -0.19 18.72
CA TRP A 75 7.34 -1.15 18.77
C TRP A 75 7.57 -1.70 20.18
N THR A 76 7.57 -3.02 20.30
CA THR A 76 7.84 -3.75 21.55
C THR A 76 9.13 -4.57 21.40
N PRO A 77 10.20 -4.25 22.16
CA PRO A 77 11.46 -5.01 22.12
C PRO A 77 11.24 -6.50 22.38
N GLY A 78 11.89 -7.37 21.59
CA GLY A 78 11.76 -8.82 21.72
C GLY A 78 10.45 -9.41 21.18
N VAL A 79 9.50 -8.58 20.73
CA VAL A 79 8.21 -9.02 20.14
C VAL A 79 8.06 -8.50 18.72
N SER A 80 8.34 -7.21 18.50
CA SER A 80 8.21 -6.57 17.20
C SER A 80 9.30 -7.02 16.24
N THR A 81 8.91 -7.22 14.98
CA THR A 81 9.78 -7.70 13.91
C THR A 81 9.65 -6.84 12.65
N MET A 82 10.68 -6.86 11.82
CA MET A 82 10.61 -6.23 10.50
C MET A 82 9.53 -6.87 9.61
N LEU A 83 9.25 -8.16 9.77
CA LEU A 83 8.14 -8.83 9.08
C LEU A 83 6.79 -8.20 9.44
N GLN A 84 6.52 -7.94 10.71
CA GLN A 84 5.28 -7.27 11.13
C GLN A 84 5.17 -5.85 10.56
N VAL A 85 6.27 -5.13 10.43
CA VAL A 85 6.29 -3.82 9.76
C VAL A 85 5.91 -3.97 8.28
N LEU A 86 6.51 -4.90 7.54
CA LEU A 86 6.21 -5.12 6.12
C LEU A 86 4.75 -5.56 5.91
N VAL A 87 4.25 -6.48 6.73
CA VAL A 87 2.85 -6.94 6.71
C VAL A 87 1.90 -5.79 7.05
N SER A 88 2.28 -4.93 8.00
CA SER A 88 1.49 -3.75 8.37
C SER A 88 1.45 -2.71 7.25
N ILE A 89 2.54 -2.52 6.49
CA ILE A 89 2.51 -1.69 5.27
C ILE A 89 1.53 -2.29 4.26
N GLN A 90 1.58 -3.60 4.03
CA GLN A 90 0.70 -4.26 3.08
C GLN A 90 -0.79 -4.13 3.47
N ILE A 91 -1.13 -4.34 4.73
CA ILE A 91 -2.53 -4.42 5.18
C ILE A 91 -3.10 -3.06 5.58
N LEU A 92 -2.31 -2.19 6.22
CA LEU A 92 -2.80 -0.92 6.76
C LEU A 92 -2.58 0.24 5.78
N ILE A 93 -1.50 0.23 5.00
CA ILE A 93 -1.19 1.32 4.07
C ILE A 93 -1.74 1.00 2.68
N LEU A 94 -1.34 -0.14 2.10
CA LEU A 94 -1.70 -0.53 0.73
C LEU A 94 -3.08 -1.24 0.66
N ASN A 95 -4.08 -0.70 1.37
CA ASN A 95 -5.40 -1.31 1.51
C ASN A 95 -6.42 -0.87 0.43
N ALA A 96 -7.64 -1.41 0.47
CA ALA A 96 -8.68 -1.16 -0.53
C ALA A 96 -9.33 0.24 -0.48
N LYS A 97 -9.28 0.92 0.68
CA LYS A 97 -9.89 2.25 0.88
C LYS A 97 -8.90 3.22 1.56
N PRO A 98 -7.77 3.55 0.90
CA PRO A 98 -6.68 4.33 1.47
C PRO A 98 -7.04 5.79 1.80
N TYR A 99 -8.16 6.30 1.28
CA TYR A 99 -8.72 7.59 1.70
C TYR A 99 -8.85 7.67 3.23
N PHE A 100 -9.37 6.62 3.87
CA PHE A 100 -9.59 6.61 5.32
C PHE A 100 -8.31 6.47 6.15
N ASN A 101 -7.14 6.35 5.53
CA ASN A 101 -5.85 6.39 6.24
C ASN A 101 -5.47 7.81 6.68
N GLU A 102 -6.09 8.86 6.12
CA GLU A 102 -5.88 10.23 6.55
C GLU A 102 -6.54 10.48 7.93
N PRO A 103 -5.81 11.06 8.89
CA PRO A 103 -6.37 11.51 10.17
C PRO A 103 -7.65 12.32 10.00
N GLY A 104 -8.68 11.93 10.73
CA GLY A 104 -9.96 12.64 10.76
C GLY A 104 -10.96 12.21 9.70
N TRP A 105 -10.58 11.41 8.71
CA TRP A 105 -11.53 10.89 7.71
C TRP A 105 -12.12 9.54 8.09
N ALA A 106 -11.46 8.78 8.97
CA ALA A 106 -11.96 7.49 9.46
C ALA A 106 -13.43 7.50 9.97
N PRO A 107 -13.91 8.54 10.70
CA PRO A 107 -15.31 8.60 11.13
C PRO A 107 -16.34 8.71 9.99
N SER A 108 -15.91 9.13 8.80
CA SER A 108 -16.80 9.23 7.63
C SER A 108 -16.98 7.92 6.88
N LYS A 109 -16.26 6.85 7.26
CA LYS A 109 -16.38 5.53 6.67
C LYS A 109 -17.80 5.00 6.82
N GLY A 110 -18.36 4.42 5.75
CA GLY A 110 -19.76 3.98 5.70
C GLY A 110 -20.79 5.09 5.47
N THR A 111 -20.41 6.37 5.50
CA THR A 111 -21.31 7.46 5.09
C THR A 111 -21.31 7.59 3.57
N PRO A 112 -22.43 7.97 2.92
CA PRO A 112 -22.46 8.15 1.47
C PRO A 112 -21.37 9.10 0.93
N GLY A 113 -21.13 10.21 1.63
CA GLY A 113 -20.10 11.18 1.23
C GLY A 113 -18.66 10.67 1.42
N GLY A 114 -18.39 9.94 2.51
CA GLY A 114 -17.08 9.33 2.76
C GLY A 114 -16.77 8.22 1.75
N GLU A 115 -17.74 7.37 1.44
CA GLU A 115 -17.59 6.31 0.43
C GLU A 115 -17.38 6.89 -0.97
N ALA A 116 -18.16 7.90 -1.38
CA ALA A 116 -17.96 8.58 -2.65
C ALA A 116 -16.55 9.21 -2.77
N SER A 117 -16.08 9.84 -1.70
CA SER A 117 -14.72 10.42 -1.65
C SER A 117 -13.63 9.33 -1.73
N SER A 118 -13.88 8.18 -1.08
CA SER A 118 -12.96 7.04 -1.16
C SER A 118 -12.87 6.45 -2.56
N LEU A 119 -13.99 6.38 -3.31
CA LEU A 119 -13.99 5.91 -4.69
C LEU A 119 -13.17 6.83 -5.60
N GLN A 120 -13.37 8.14 -5.49
CA GLN A 120 -12.58 9.13 -6.24
C GLN A 120 -11.09 9.07 -5.87
N TYR A 121 -10.79 8.85 -4.59
CA TYR A 121 -9.41 8.68 -4.13
C TYR A 121 -8.77 7.42 -4.74
N ASN A 122 -9.52 6.32 -4.86
CA ASN A 122 -9.06 5.08 -5.47
C ASN A 122 -8.70 5.26 -6.95
N GLU A 123 -9.52 5.97 -7.72
CA GLU A 123 -9.23 6.29 -9.12
C GLU A 123 -7.91 7.05 -9.27
N ASN A 124 -7.73 8.11 -8.49
CA ASN A 124 -6.49 8.88 -8.49
C ASN A 124 -5.29 8.03 -8.05
N THR A 125 -5.47 7.21 -7.02
CA THR A 125 -4.41 6.33 -6.50
C THR A 125 -3.98 5.31 -7.54
N PHE A 126 -4.93 4.72 -8.29
CA PHE A 126 -4.63 3.78 -9.36
C PHE A 126 -3.84 4.44 -10.50
N ILE A 127 -4.22 5.65 -10.92
CA ILE A 127 -3.45 6.42 -11.92
C ILE A 127 -2.01 6.68 -11.43
N LEU A 128 -1.84 7.04 -10.16
CA LEU A 128 -0.52 7.22 -9.56
C LEU A 128 0.25 5.90 -9.47
N SER A 129 -0.42 4.79 -9.17
CA SER A 129 0.16 3.44 -9.18
C SER A 129 0.70 3.09 -10.57
N LEU A 130 -0.07 3.32 -11.64
CA LEU A 130 0.39 3.14 -13.03
C LEU A 130 1.61 4.02 -13.36
N LYS A 131 1.65 5.27 -12.89
CA LYS A 131 2.84 6.14 -13.04
C LYS A 131 4.05 5.56 -12.31
N THR A 132 3.87 5.04 -11.11
CA THR A 132 4.93 4.34 -10.36
C THR A 132 5.42 3.10 -11.10
N MET A 133 4.53 2.28 -11.67
CA MET A 133 4.93 1.13 -12.51
C MET A 133 5.81 1.58 -13.67
N MET A 134 5.43 2.65 -14.37
CA MET A 134 6.22 3.21 -15.46
C MET A 134 7.59 3.73 -15.00
N TYR A 135 7.69 4.31 -13.80
CA TYR A 135 9.00 4.68 -13.23
C TYR A 135 9.86 3.45 -12.93
N MET A 136 9.29 2.41 -12.36
CA MET A 136 10.01 1.16 -12.07
C MET A 136 10.50 0.47 -13.34
N ILE A 137 9.69 0.44 -14.40
CA ILE A 137 10.10 -0.12 -15.71
C ILE A 137 11.26 0.68 -16.31
N ARG A 138 11.22 2.01 -16.23
CA ARG A 138 12.27 2.88 -16.82
C ARG A 138 13.56 2.89 -16.00
N LYS A 139 13.46 2.77 -14.69
CA LYS A 139 14.59 2.83 -13.77
C LYS A 139 14.39 1.82 -12.63
N PRO A 140 14.54 0.51 -12.92
CA PRO A 140 14.41 -0.52 -11.90
C PRO A 140 15.44 -0.32 -10.78
N PRO A 141 15.10 -0.61 -9.52
CA PRO A 141 16.07 -0.60 -8.44
C PRO A 141 17.19 -1.59 -8.70
N LYS A 142 18.44 -1.19 -8.39
CA LYS A 142 19.62 -2.04 -8.57
C LYS A 142 19.44 -3.41 -7.92
N ASN A 143 19.79 -4.47 -8.65
CA ASN A 143 19.66 -5.88 -8.29
C ASN A 143 18.21 -6.43 -8.26
N PHE A 144 17.24 -5.67 -8.76
CA PHE A 144 15.83 -6.07 -8.89
C PHE A 144 15.32 -5.96 -10.33
N GLU A 145 16.22 -5.77 -11.30
CA GLU A 145 15.90 -5.59 -12.71
C GLU A 145 15.08 -6.78 -13.25
N ASP A 146 15.55 -8.01 -13.01
CA ASP A 146 14.86 -9.23 -13.46
C ASP A 146 13.49 -9.41 -12.81
N LEU A 147 13.35 -9.04 -11.52
CA LEU A 147 12.07 -9.06 -10.83
C LEU A 147 11.09 -8.08 -11.47
N VAL A 148 11.53 -6.84 -11.71
CA VAL A 148 10.68 -5.78 -12.30
C VAL A 148 10.24 -6.17 -13.71
N VAL A 149 11.18 -6.60 -14.56
CA VAL A 149 10.89 -7.01 -15.94
C VAL A 149 10.00 -8.25 -15.95
N GLY A 150 10.35 -9.29 -15.19
CA GLY A 150 9.59 -10.54 -15.13
C GLY A 150 8.17 -10.34 -14.60
N HIS A 151 8.01 -9.53 -13.55
CA HIS A 151 6.70 -9.19 -12.99
C HIS A 151 5.85 -8.47 -14.04
N PHE A 152 6.29 -7.33 -14.57
CA PHE A 152 5.45 -6.57 -15.51
C PHE A 152 5.24 -7.29 -16.84
N TYR A 153 6.16 -8.13 -17.29
CA TYR A 153 5.92 -9.02 -18.43
C TYR A 153 4.79 -10.01 -18.15
N SER A 154 4.83 -10.68 -16.99
CA SER A 154 3.79 -11.65 -16.60
C SER A 154 2.43 -11.02 -16.30
N ARG A 155 2.40 -9.78 -15.82
CA ARG A 155 1.18 -9.05 -15.43
C ARG A 155 0.63 -8.14 -16.53
N ALA A 156 1.34 -7.95 -17.65
CA ALA A 156 0.99 -6.97 -18.68
C ALA A 156 -0.47 -7.06 -19.14
N HIS A 157 -0.95 -8.26 -19.46
CA HIS A 157 -2.33 -8.45 -19.92
C HIS A 157 -3.37 -8.13 -18.85
N ASP A 158 -3.11 -8.50 -17.59
CA ASP A 158 -4.04 -8.24 -16.50
C ASP A 158 -4.09 -6.74 -16.17
N ILE A 159 -2.95 -6.05 -16.14
CA ILE A 159 -2.87 -4.60 -15.93
C ILE A 159 -3.65 -3.87 -17.03
N LEU A 160 -3.42 -4.22 -18.30
CA LEU A 160 -4.13 -3.61 -19.44
C LEU A 160 -5.64 -3.91 -19.41
N ARG A 161 -6.03 -5.11 -18.98
CA ARG A 161 -7.45 -5.47 -18.79
C ARG A 161 -8.10 -4.59 -17.71
N SER A 162 -7.45 -4.42 -16.57
CA SER A 162 -7.94 -3.54 -15.50
C SER A 162 -8.04 -2.08 -15.97
N CYS A 163 -7.02 -1.56 -16.65
CA CYS A 163 -7.07 -0.22 -17.24
C CYS A 163 -8.27 -0.04 -18.16
N LYS A 164 -8.50 -0.99 -19.08
CA LYS A 164 -9.64 -0.95 -20.01
C LYS A 164 -10.97 -0.97 -19.25
N ALA A 165 -11.14 -1.90 -18.32
CA ALA A 165 -12.39 -2.03 -17.58
C ALA A 165 -12.70 -0.78 -16.73
N TYR A 166 -11.69 -0.17 -16.11
CA TYR A 166 -11.87 1.06 -15.34
C TYR A 166 -12.20 2.25 -16.24
N THR A 167 -11.65 2.33 -17.46
CA THR A 167 -12.09 3.34 -18.44
C THR A 167 -13.51 3.11 -18.96
N GLU A 168 -14.03 1.89 -18.85
CA GLU A 168 -15.41 1.52 -19.19
C GLU A 168 -16.38 1.68 -18.01
N GLY A 169 -15.91 2.20 -16.87
CA GLY A 169 -16.75 2.53 -15.71
C GLY A 169 -16.78 1.46 -14.62
N VAL A 170 -15.97 0.40 -14.71
CA VAL A 170 -15.83 -0.55 -13.59
C VAL A 170 -15.08 0.12 -12.44
N GLN A 171 -15.55 -0.09 -11.21
CA GLN A 171 -14.91 0.45 -10.03
C GLN A 171 -13.50 -0.12 -9.82
N VAL A 172 -12.55 0.77 -9.50
CA VAL A 172 -11.17 0.40 -9.18
C VAL A 172 -11.11 -0.56 -7.99
N GLY A 173 -10.39 -1.66 -8.16
CA GLY A 173 -10.26 -2.74 -7.18
C GLY A 173 -11.26 -3.89 -7.34
N CYS A 174 -12.34 -3.75 -8.12
CA CYS A 174 -13.38 -4.80 -8.21
C CYS A 174 -13.07 -5.95 -9.20
N LEU A 175 -11.99 -5.84 -9.99
CA LEU A 175 -11.55 -6.92 -10.88
C LEU A 175 -10.56 -7.83 -10.16
N ALA A 176 -10.97 -9.07 -9.92
CA ALA A 176 -10.10 -10.15 -9.50
C ALA A 176 -9.83 -11.09 -10.68
N LYS A 177 -8.77 -11.91 -10.59
CA LYS A 177 -8.52 -12.98 -11.57
C LYS A 177 -9.68 -13.97 -11.59
N GLY A 178 -10.62 -13.80 -12.53
CA GLY A 178 -11.77 -14.68 -12.72
C GLY A 178 -13.13 -13.99 -12.85
N GLY A 179 -13.23 -12.67 -12.66
CA GLY A 179 -14.49 -11.93 -12.81
C GLY A 179 -14.55 -10.67 -11.95
N VAL A 180 -15.70 -9.99 -12.01
CA VAL A 180 -16.04 -8.88 -11.11
C VAL A 180 -16.42 -9.47 -9.76
N GLN A 181 -15.74 -9.07 -8.68
CA GLN A 181 -16.24 -9.29 -7.33
C GLN A 181 -16.92 -8.00 -6.87
N ASP A 182 -18.18 -8.12 -6.48
CA ASP A 182 -18.81 -7.12 -5.64
C ASP A 182 -18.07 -7.11 -4.31
N VAL A 183 -17.48 -5.97 -3.96
CA VAL A 183 -16.89 -5.77 -2.64
C VAL A 183 -18.03 -5.46 -1.69
N ASP A 184 -18.77 -6.47 -1.21
CA ASP A 184 -19.74 -6.23 -0.14
C ASP A 184 -19.86 -7.32 0.94
N GLU A 185 -20.07 -6.78 2.14
CA GLU A 185 -20.62 -7.30 3.41
C GLU A 185 -19.98 -8.52 4.11
N GLY A 186 -19.17 -8.22 5.13
CA GLY A 186 -18.96 -9.07 6.30
C GLY A 186 -19.98 -8.75 7.40
N GLU A 187 -20.79 -9.75 7.73
CA GLU A 187 -22.04 -9.73 8.48
C GLU A 187 -21.98 -9.28 9.97
N GLY A 188 -23.15 -8.86 10.45
CA GLY A 188 -23.47 -8.73 11.87
C GLY A 188 -24.97 -8.60 12.14
N LYS A 189 -25.80 -9.50 11.59
CA LYS A 189 -27.19 -9.66 12.07
C LYS A 189 -27.16 -10.22 13.49
N CYS A 190 -27.58 -9.44 14.47
CA CYS A 190 -27.94 -9.95 15.79
C CYS A 190 -29.46 -9.84 15.93
N SER A 191 -30.15 -10.95 15.68
CA SER A 191 -31.54 -11.14 16.08
C SER A 191 -31.57 -11.79 17.47
N ARG A 192 -32.12 -11.09 18.45
CA ARG A 192 -33.11 -11.59 19.41
C ARG A 192 -33.74 -10.42 20.15
#